data_AF-X1E4M6-F1
#
_entry.id   AF-X1E4M6-F1
#
_cell.length_a   1.000
_cell.length_b   1.000
_cell.length_c   1.000
_cell.angle_alpha   90.00
_cell.angle_beta   90.00
_cell.angle_gamma   90.00
#
_symmetry.space_group_name_H-M   'P 1'
#
loop_
_entity.id
_entity.type
_entity.pdbx_description
1 polymer ?
#
loop_
_entity_poly.entity_id
_entity_poly.type
_entity_poly.pdbx_seq_one_letter_code
_entity_poly.pdbx_strand_id
1 'polypeptide(L)'
;MKKSKLGIIGEPSSWLIASGIDPKLVKERWGMEISNIPIEELTTKLPSKAGIDFIKHVSNFQSCASSQTVSDEEIAKAGIVAERVAAISEDNKLDAVSVQCFTLLMDTGISGCFSLSYLNDVDNFVAGCEGDIPATFTMFLSKLLTGT
;
A
#
# COMPACT_ATOMS: atom_id res chain seq x y z
N MET A 1 -4.12 -19.07 2.63
CA MET A 1 -2.85 -18.31 2.54
C MET A 1 -1.66 -19.07 1.96
N LYS A 2 -1.69 -20.39 1.71
CA LYS A 2 -0.51 -21.21 1.30
C LYS A 2 0.21 -20.81 -0.02
N LYS A 3 -0.12 -19.69 -0.64
CA LYS A 3 0.53 -19.11 -1.83
C LYS A 3 0.53 -17.57 -1.81
N SER A 4 0.18 -16.95 -0.68
CA SER A 4 0.01 -15.51 -0.61
C SER A 4 1.33 -14.82 -0.25
N LYS A 5 1.54 -13.62 -0.77
CA LYS A 5 2.74 -12.83 -0.57
C LYS A 5 2.41 -11.44 -0.03
N LEU A 6 3.02 -11.09 1.11
CA LEU A 6 2.95 -9.77 1.72
C LEU A 6 4.26 -9.03 1.45
N GLY A 7 4.18 -7.88 0.79
CA GLY A 7 5.33 -7.00 0.60
C GLY A 7 5.43 -5.94 1.71
N ILE A 8 6.65 -5.60 2.08
CA ILE A 8 6.94 -4.47 2.95
C ILE A 8 7.75 -3.48 2.12
N ILE A 9 7.19 -2.32 1.81
CA ILE A 9 7.91 -1.26 1.10
C ILE A 9 8.53 -0.32 2.15
N GLY A 10 9.85 -0.30 2.19
CA GLY A 10 10.63 0.25 3.30
C GLY A 10 10.74 -0.75 4.45
N GLU A 11 10.79 -0.23 5.67
CA GLU A 11 10.88 -1.04 6.88
C GLU A 11 9.84 -0.56 7.91
N PRO A 12 9.34 -1.43 8.80
CA PRO A 12 8.51 -0.99 9.91
C PRO A 12 9.22 0.06 10.74
N SER A 13 8.50 1.09 11.13
CA SER A 13 9.09 2.14 11.98
C SER A 13 9.57 1.59 13.33
N SER A 14 10.66 2.15 13.84
CA SER A 14 11.36 1.62 15.03
C SER A 14 10.51 1.62 16.31
N TRP A 15 9.45 2.43 16.36
CA TRP A 15 8.50 2.47 17.47
C TRP A 15 7.38 1.42 17.38
N LEU A 16 7.22 0.74 16.24
CA LEU A 16 6.23 -0.32 16.06
C LEU A 16 6.80 -1.66 16.53
N ILE A 17 6.90 -1.83 17.86
CA ILE A 17 7.48 -3.02 18.50
C ILE A 17 6.76 -4.31 18.04
N ALA A 18 5.44 -4.24 17.84
CA ALA A 18 4.64 -5.39 17.39
C ALA A 18 4.92 -5.81 15.93
N SER A 19 5.55 -4.96 15.13
CA SER A 19 5.88 -5.23 13.73
C SER A 19 7.25 -5.92 13.56
N GLY A 20 7.99 -6.17 14.65
CA GLY A 20 9.21 -6.99 14.65
C GLY A 20 8.91 -8.49 14.49
N ILE A 21 8.35 -8.87 13.34
CA ILE A 21 7.89 -10.24 13.07
C ILE A 21 9.00 -11.06 12.40
N ASP A 22 9.13 -12.34 12.78
CA ASP A 22 9.98 -13.29 12.07
C ASP A 22 9.26 -13.87 10.84
N PRO A 23 9.70 -13.56 9.60
CA PRO A 23 9.08 -14.08 8.37
C PRO A 23 9.06 -15.62 8.30
N LYS A 24 10.02 -16.30 8.93
CA LYS A 24 10.08 -17.77 8.92
C LYS A 24 8.91 -18.37 9.68
N LEU A 25 8.56 -17.80 10.84
CA LEU A 25 7.41 -18.24 11.63
C LEU A 25 6.08 -17.98 10.91
N VAL A 26 5.97 -16.86 10.17
CA VAL A 26 4.80 -16.57 9.34
C VAL A 26 4.64 -17.61 8.24
N LYS A 27 5.74 -17.93 7.53
CA LYS A 27 5.74 -18.96 6.49
C LYS A 27 5.41 -20.34 7.03
N GLU A 28 6.00 -20.74 8.17
CA GLU A 28 5.76 -22.04 8.80
C GLU A 28 4.30 -22.21 9.25
N ARG A 29 3.73 -21.20 9.91
CA ARG A 29 2.38 -21.29 10.50
C ARG A 29 1.26 -21.06 9.48
N TRP A 30 1.48 -20.16 8.53
CA TRP A 30 0.41 -19.67 7.64
C TRP A 30 0.65 -19.94 6.16
N GLY A 31 1.87 -20.30 5.78
CA GLY A 31 2.27 -20.49 4.38
C GLY A 31 2.32 -19.19 3.58
N MET A 32 2.32 -18.03 4.23
CA MET A 32 2.46 -16.71 3.60
C MET A 32 3.94 -16.33 3.53
N GLU A 33 4.36 -15.78 2.39
CA GLU A 33 5.70 -15.25 2.20
C GLU A 33 5.73 -13.75 2.49
N ILE A 34 6.78 -13.28 3.17
CA ILE A 34 7.03 -11.85 3.37
C ILE A 34 8.25 -11.47 2.55
N SER A 35 8.14 -10.39 1.78
CA SER A 35 9.26 -9.83 1.00
C SER A 35 9.49 -8.37 1.34
N ASN A 36 10.73 -8.01 1.66
CA ASN A 36 11.14 -6.63 1.86
C ASN A 36 11.48 -6.00 0.51
N ILE A 37 11.03 -4.77 0.30
CA ILE A 37 11.20 -3.97 -0.89
C ILE A 37 11.76 -2.62 -0.44
N PRO A 38 12.91 -2.15 -0.98
CA PRO A 38 13.47 -0.87 -0.61
C PRO A 38 12.49 0.29 -0.80
N ILE A 39 12.46 1.25 0.13
CA ILE A 39 11.56 2.41 0.06
C ILE A 39 11.83 3.27 -1.18
N GLU A 40 13.07 3.25 -1.67
CA GLU A 40 13.53 3.97 -2.84
C GLU A 40 12.82 3.50 -4.12
N GLU A 41 12.36 2.24 -4.17
CA GLU A 41 11.54 1.77 -5.29
C GLU A 41 10.24 2.56 -5.41
N LEU A 42 9.69 3.02 -4.29
CA LEU A 42 8.49 3.85 -4.24
C LEU A 42 8.82 5.35 -4.37
N THR A 43 9.82 5.86 -3.67
CA THR A 43 10.05 7.31 -3.55
C THR A 43 10.87 7.90 -4.69
N THR A 44 11.72 7.10 -5.35
CA THR A 44 12.62 7.60 -6.40
C THR A 44 11.92 7.70 -7.76
N LYS A 45 12.12 8.84 -8.45
CA LYS A 45 11.63 9.09 -9.82
C LYS A 45 10.10 8.98 -9.97
N LEU A 46 9.34 9.46 -8.99
CA LEU A 46 7.89 9.62 -9.16
C LEU A 46 7.61 10.48 -10.41
N PRO A 47 6.76 10.01 -11.34
CA PRO A 47 6.43 10.78 -12.54
C PRO A 47 5.66 12.04 -12.17
N SER A 48 5.69 13.05 -13.03
CA SER A 48 4.93 14.29 -12.82
C SER A 48 3.41 14.13 -12.98
N LYS A 49 2.97 13.00 -13.56
CA LYS A 49 1.56 12.69 -13.84
C LYS A 49 1.32 11.19 -13.70
N ALA A 50 0.17 10.83 -13.15
CA ALA A 50 -0.30 9.45 -13.14
C ALA A 50 -0.79 9.01 -14.53
N GLY A 51 -0.91 7.71 -14.74
CA GLY A 51 -1.54 7.11 -15.91
C GLY A 51 -3.00 7.54 -16.07
N ILE A 52 -3.47 7.57 -17.32
CA ILE A 52 -4.81 8.06 -17.68
C ILE A 52 -5.91 7.31 -16.93
N ASP A 53 -5.76 5.99 -16.78
CA ASP A 53 -6.78 5.18 -16.11
C ASP A 53 -6.82 5.45 -14.60
N PHE A 54 -5.66 5.68 -13.98
CA PHE A 54 -5.58 6.08 -12.58
C PHE A 54 -6.23 7.44 -12.34
N ILE A 55 -6.02 8.41 -13.23
CA ILE A 55 -6.67 9.71 -13.17
C ILE A 55 -8.20 9.57 -13.22
N LYS A 56 -8.75 8.71 -14.09
CA LYS A 56 -10.19 8.48 -14.16
C LYS A 56 -10.74 7.92 -12.84
N HIS A 57 -10.04 6.95 -12.24
CA HIS A 57 -10.45 6.37 -10.97
C HIS A 57 -10.43 7.38 -9.82
N VAL A 58 -9.39 8.21 -9.76
CA VAL A 58 -9.28 9.32 -8.81
C VAL A 58 -10.45 10.30 -8.99
N SER A 59 -10.75 10.71 -10.23
CA SER A 59 -11.88 11.59 -10.52
C SER A 59 -13.23 10.99 -10.14
N ASN A 60 -13.41 9.68 -10.37
CA ASN A 60 -14.63 8.97 -9.96
C ASN A 60 -14.78 8.97 -8.44
N PHE A 61 -13.69 8.68 -7.69
CA PHE A 61 -13.68 8.76 -6.24
C PHE A 61 -14.04 10.16 -5.74
N GLN A 62 -13.43 11.21 -6.32
CA GLN A 62 -13.72 12.60 -5.98
C GLN A 62 -15.19 12.96 -6.25
N SER A 63 -15.79 12.45 -7.32
CA SER A 63 -17.19 12.71 -7.66
C SER A 63 -18.19 12.18 -6.62
N CYS A 64 -17.78 11.19 -5.81
CA CYS A 64 -18.57 10.66 -4.71
C CYS A 64 -18.40 11.44 -3.40
N ALA A 65 -17.44 12.37 -3.33
CA ALA A 65 -17.16 13.12 -2.11
C ALA A 65 -18.22 14.19 -1.86
N SER A 66 -18.73 14.26 -0.62
CA SER A 66 -19.66 15.33 -0.22
C SER A 66 -18.96 16.68 -0.03
N SER A 67 -17.63 16.68 0.18
CA SER A 67 -16.81 17.88 0.35
C SER A 67 -15.34 17.56 0.09
N GLN A 68 -14.58 18.56 -0.36
CA GLN A 68 -13.13 18.47 -0.58
C GLN A 68 -12.44 19.72 -0.04
N THR A 69 -11.40 19.52 0.78
CA THR A 69 -10.60 20.61 1.39
C THR A 69 -9.17 20.68 0.84
N VAL A 70 -8.74 19.63 0.14
CA VAL A 70 -7.44 19.52 -0.55
C VAL A 70 -7.59 19.88 -2.04
N SER A 71 -6.53 20.35 -2.67
CA SER A 71 -6.56 20.65 -4.10
C SER A 71 -6.55 19.38 -4.96
N ASP A 72 -7.08 19.48 -6.18
CA ASP A 72 -7.04 18.37 -7.15
C ASP A 72 -5.60 17.95 -7.48
N GLU A 73 -4.65 18.88 -7.41
CA GLU A 73 -3.23 18.60 -7.63
C GLU A 73 -2.66 17.68 -6.54
N GLU A 74 -2.99 17.92 -5.26
CA GLU A 74 -2.54 17.08 -4.15
C GLU A 74 -3.15 15.67 -4.23
N ILE A 75 -4.42 15.58 -4.65
CA ILE A 75 -5.07 14.29 -4.87
C ILE A 75 -4.42 13.55 -6.05
N ALA A 76 -4.08 14.26 -7.14
CA ALA A 76 -3.37 13.67 -8.27
C ALA A 76 -1.98 13.15 -7.88
N LYS A 77 -1.25 13.87 -7.02
CA LYS A 77 0.03 13.41 -6.44
C LYS A 77 -0.13 12.12 -5.65
N ALA A 78 -1.15 12.03 -4.80
CA ALA A 78 -1.44 10.79 -4.07
C ALA A 78 -1.88 9.65 -5.02
N GLY A 79 -2.52 9.97 -6.15
CA GLY A 79 -2.80 9.00 -7.22
C GLY A 79 -1.52 8.43 -7.86
N ILE A 80 -0.50 9.26 -8.08
CA ILE A 80 0.82 8.80 -8.59
C ILE A 80 1.45 7.76 -7.63
N VAL A 81 1.40 8.03 -6.32
CA VAL A 81 1.91 7.09 -5.30
C VAL A 81 1.14 5.77 -5.35
N ALA A 82 -0.19 5.84 -5.48
CA ALA A 82 -1.04 4.65 -5.51
C ALA A 82 -0.76 3.79 -6.76
N GLU A 83 -0.61 4.41 -7.92
CA GLU A 83 -0.19 3.74 -9.16
C GLU A 83 1.18 3.08 -9.01
N ARG A 84 2.13 3.78 -8.38
CA ARG A 84 3.47 3.25 -8.14
C ARG A 84 3.47 2.04 -7.21
N VAL A 85 2.70 2.10 -6.12
CA VAL A 85 2.54 0.95 -5.20
C VAL A 85 1.87 -0.22 -5.92
N ALA A 86 0.86 0.02 -6.76
CA ALA A 86 0.22 -1.02 -7.55
C ALA A 86 1.22 -1.70 -8.50
N ALA A 87 2.02 -0.93 -9.23
CA ALA A 87 3.04 -1.45 -10.14
C ALA A 87 4.11 -2.29 -9.39
N ILE A 88 4.64 -1.78 -8.27
CA ILE A 88 5.59 -2.53 -7.43
C ILE A 88 4.95 -3.85 -6.95
N SER A 89 3.67 -3.81 -6.59
CA SER A 89 2.94 -4.97 -6.10
C SER A 89 2.71 -6.01 -7.19
N GLU A 90 2.40 -5.59 -8.42
CA GLU A 90 2.26 -6.47 -9.58
C GLU A 90 3.62 -7.12 -9.95
N ASP A 91 4.68 -6.32 -10.06
CA ASP A 91 6.04 -6.79 -10.38
C ASP A 91 6.53 -7.84 -9.37
N ASN A 92 6.16 -7.67 -8.11
CA ASN A 92 6.53 -8.57 -7.02
C ASN A 92 5.49 -9.68 -6.75
N LYS A 93 4.36 -9.70 -7.47
CA LYS A 93 3.24 -10.65 -7.27
C LYS A 93 2.74 -10.66 -5.83
N LEU A 94 2.49 -9.48 -5.28
CA LEU A 94 1.98 -9.30 -3.92
C LEU A 94 0.46 -9.43 -3.89
N ASP A 95 -0.07 -10.05 -2.84
CA ASP A 95 -1.50 -10.04 -2.52
C ASP A 95 -1.84 -8.99 -1.45
N ALA A 96 -0.82 -8.57 -0.68
CA ALA A 96 -0.92 -7.50 0.29
C ALA A 96 0.40 -6.72 0.36
N VAL A 97 0.33 -5.45 0.76
CA VAL A 97 1.49 -4.60 0.96
C VAL A 97 1.35 -3.77 2.22
N SER A 98 2.45 -3.51 2.92
CA SER A 98 2.53 -2.47 3.95
C SER A 98 3.63 -1.48 3.59
N VAL A 99 3.33 -0.18 3.63
CA VAL A 99 4.24 0.88 3.16
C VAL A 99 4.74 1.72 4.33
N GLN A 100 6.04 2.00 4.39
CA GLN A 100 6.62 2.97 5.34
C GLN A 100 6.18 4.41 5.00
N CYS A 101 4.98 4.77 5.46
CA CYS A 101 4.27 5.99 5.11
C CYS A 101 5.03 7.25 5.54
N PHE A 102 5.71 7.23 6.69
CA PHE A 102 6.48 8.38 7.16
C PHE A 102 7.66 8.71 6.23
N THR A 103 8.46 7.72 5.84
CA THR A 103 9.57 7.96 4.91
C THR A 103 9.06 8.42 3.54
N LEU A 104 7.98 7.83 3.05
CA LEU A 104 7.29 8.32 1.83
C LEU A 104 6.96 9.82 1.93
N LEU A 105 6.33 10.23 3.04
CA LEU A 105 5.95 11.63 3.26
C LEU A 105 7.18 12.55 3.33
N MET A 106 8.22 12.12 4.04
CA MET A 106 9.44 12.91 4.21
C MET A 106 10.24 13.07 2.91
N ASP A 107 10.31 12.02 2.10
CA ASP A 107 11.09 12.01 0.85
C ASP A 107 10.38 12.71 -0.30
N THR A 108 9.04 12.64 -0.34
CA THR A 108 8.25 13.08 -1.52
C THR A 108 7.34 14.27 -1.23
N GLY A 109 7.04 14.55 0.04
CA GLY A 109 6.01 15.50 0.45
C GLY A 109 4.58 14.99 0.24
N ILE A 110 4.40 13.74 -0.19
CA ILE A 110 3.08 13.16 -0.52
C ILE A 110 2.68 12.17 0.57
N SER A 111 1.46 12.30 1.08
CA SER A 111 0.90 11.34 2.03
C SER A 111 0.41 10.07 1.35
N GLY A 112 0.67 8.90 1.97
CA GLY A 112 0.18 7.61 1.50
C GLY A 112 -1.29 7.33 1.84
N CYS A 113 -1.96 8.14 2.67
CA CYS A 113 -3.30 7.79 3.19
C CYS A 113 -4.34 7.56 2.09
N PHE A 114 -4.45 8.49 1.14
CA PHE A 114 -5.35 8.34 0.00
C PHE A 114 -4.94 7.13 -0.85
N SER A 115 -3.64 6.99 -1.12
CA SER A 115 -3.12 5.93 -1.97
C SER A 115 -3.44 4.54 -1.44
N LEU A 116 -3.22 4.31 -0.14
CA LEU A 116 -3.50 3.03 0.51
C LEU A 116 -5.02 2.80 0.66
N SER A 117 -5.80 3.85 0.94
CA SER A 117 -7.28 3.74 0.96
C SER A 117 -7.80 3.28 -0.40
N TYR A 118 -7.36 3.94 -1.48
CA TYR A 118 -7.73 3.60 -2.84
C TYR A 118 -7.36 2.16 -3.20
N LEU A 119 -6.17 1.70 -2.83
CA LEU A 119 -5.74 0.33 -3.11
C LEU A 119 -6.52 -0.74 -2.33
N ASN A 120 -7.13 -0.40 -1.19
CA ASN A 120 -8.02 -1.30 -0.47
C ASN A 120 -9.40 -1.44 -1.14
N ASP A 121 -9.80 -0.47 -1.97
CA ASP A 121 -11.02 -0.55 -2.79
C ASP A 121 -10.81 -1.42 -4.05
N VAL A 122 -9.57 -1.75 -4.40
CA VAL A 122 -9.26 -2.69 -5.49
C VAL A 122 -9.57 -4.12 -5.05
N ASP A 123 -10.18 -4.90 -5.95
CA ASP A 123 -10.52 -6.29 -5.68
C ASP A 123 -9.28 -7.14 -5.38
N ASN A 124 -9.40 -8.00 -4.36
CA ASN A 124 -8.39 -9.00 -3.97
C ASN A 124 -7.00 -8.45 -3.58
N PHE A 125 -6.90 -7.17 -3.21
CA PHE A 125 -5.66 -6.58 -2.72
C PHE A 125 -5.86 -5.94 -1.33
N VAL A 126 -4.79 -5.87 -0.53
CA VAL A 126 -4.78 -5.19 0.77
C VAL A 126 -3.57 -4.29 0.90
N ALA A 127 -3.78 -3.06 1.32
CA ALA A 127 -2.74 -2.07 1.53
C ALA A 127 -2.78 -1.55 2.98
N GLY A 128 -1.70 -1.80 3.72
CA GLY A 128 -1.48 -1.30 5.07
C GLY A 128 -0.45 -0.18 5.12
N CYS A 129 -0.40 0.50 6.26
CA CYS A 129 0.50 1.62 6.49
C CYS A 129 1.57 1.29 7.53
N GLU A 130 2.65 2.05 7.44
CA GLU A 130 3.79 2.14 8.35
C GLU A 130 4.59 0.86 8.57
N GLY A 131 4.46 -0.12 7.67
CA GLY A 131 5.02 -1.44 7.91
C GLY A 131 4.33 -2.15 9.08
N ASP A 132 3.06 -1.84 9.38
CA ASP A 132 2.24 -2.60 10.34
C ASP A 132 1.86 -3.96 9.75
N ILE A 133 2.79 -4.92 9.85
CA ILE A 133 2.64 -6.27 9.33
C ILE A 133 1.44 -6.98 9.99
N PRO A 134 1.25 -6.96 11.34
CA PRO A 134 0.12 -7.64 11.96
C PRO A 134 -1.24 -7.14 11.50
N ALA A 135 -1.43 -5.82 11.38
CA ALA A 135 -2.69 -5.25 10.92
C ALA A 135 -2.93 -5.58 9.44
N THR A 136 -1.91 -5.40 8.60
CA THR A 136 -2.00 -5.70 7.15
C THR A 136 -2.35 -7.17 6.93
N PHE A 137 -1.68 -8.08 7.65
CA PHE A 137 -1.96 -9.51 7.63
C PHE A 137 -3.41 -9.82 8.05
N THR A 138 -3.89 -9.17 9.11
CA THR A 138 -5.25 -9.41 9.64
C THR A 138 -6.33 -8.90 8.69
N MET A 139 -6.10 -7.75 8.05
CA MET A 139 -6.97 -7.23 6.99
C MET A 139 -7.01 -8.20 5.81
N PHE A 140 -5.86 -8.70 5.37
CA PHE A 140 -5.77 -9.69 4.30
C PHE A 140 -6.50 -10.99 4.65
N LEU A 141 -6.31 -11.51 5.85
CA LEU A 141 -7.05 -12.68 6.32
C LEU A 141 -8.56 -12.44 6.34
N SER A 142 -9.00 -11.27 6.82
CA SER A 142 -10.41 -10.90 6.84
C SER A 142 -10.98 -10.90 5.42
N LYS A 143 -10.31 -10.26 4.46
CA LYS A 143 -10.72 -10.20 3.05
C LYS A 143 -10.84 -11.60 2.43
N LEU A 144 -9.92 -12.52 2.74
CA LEU A 144 -10.02 -13.93 2.28
C LEU A 144 -11.21 -14.69 2.88
N LEU A 145 -11.63 -14.34 4.09
CA LEU A 145 -12.76 -14.99 4.77
C LEU A 145 -14.12 -14.43 4.33
N THR A 146 -14.18 -13.15 3.99
CA THR A 146 -15.39 -12.45 3.57
C THR A 146 -15.61 -12.46 2.06
N GLY A 147 -14.54 -12.58 1.28
CA GLY A 147 -14.57 -12.45 -0.18
C GLY A 147 -14.80 -11.01 -0.66
N THR A 148 -14.67 -10.03 0.24
CA THR A 148 -14.87 -8.59 0.00
C THR A 148 -13.85 -7.79 0.78
#